data_AF-A0A0C9ZGN6-F1
#
_entry.id   AF-A0A0C9ZGN6-F1
#
_cell.length_a   1.000
_cell.length_b   1.000
_cell.length_c   1.000
_cell.angle_alpha   90.00
_cell.angle_beta   90.00
_cell.angle_gamma   90.00
#
_symmetry.space_group_name_H-M   'P 1'
#
loop_
_entity.id
_entity.type
_entity.pdbx_description
1 polymer ?
#
loop_
_entity_poly.entity_id
_entity_poly.type
_entity_poly.pdbx_seq_one_letter_code
_entity_poly.pdbx_strand_id
1 'polypeptide(L)' 'IPTITLNGIIAYNIVQGPIDMEQFLKFLKEQMPFTNPYPGPHSILIMDNCCIHHGEGICHLVE' A
#
# COMPACT_ATOMS: atom_id res chain seq x y z
N ILE A 1 -3.30 9.45 -0.40
CA ILE A 1 -3.16 8.17 -1.12
C ILE A 1 -4.35 7.26 -0.81
N PRO A 2 -5.10 6.80 -1.82
CA PRO A 2 -6.19 5.84 -1.66
C PRO A 2 -5.70 4.38 -1.87
N THR A 3 -6.32 3.45 -1.15
CA THR A 3 -6.28 2.01 -1.47
C THR A 3 -7.55 1.66 -2.23
N ILE A 4 -7.39 1.17 -3.46
CA ILE A 4 -8.50 0.92 -4.39
C ILE A 4 -8.56 -0.57 -4.71
N THR A 5 -9.76 -1.12 -4.63
CA THR A 5 -10.09 -2.49 -5.05
C THR A 5 -11.06 -2.45 -6.23
N LEU A 6 -11.37 -3.62 -6.80
CA LEU A 6 -12.43 -3.73 -7.82
C LEU A 6 -13.81 -3.29 -7.30
N ASN A 7 -14.02 -3.30 -5.98
CA ASN A 7 -15.28 -2.89 -5.34
C ASN A 7 -15.27 -1.43 -4.86
N GLY A 8 -14.22 -0.66 -5.18
CA GLY A 8 -14.07 0.74 -4.81
C GLY A 8 -12.96 1.00 -3.79
N ILE A 9 -12.99 2.20 -3.21
CA ILE A 9 -11.99 2.68 -2.26
C ILE A 9 -12.25 2.07 -0.88
N ILE A 10 -11.25 1.42 -0.30
CA ILE A 10 -11.35 0.77 1.03
C ILE A 10 -10.64 1.56 2.14
N ALA A 11 -9.70 2.42 1.77
CA ALA A 11 -8.99 3.29 2.69
C ALA A 11 -8.40 4.50 1.94
N TYR A 12 -8.13 5.57 2.67
CA TYR A 12 -7.41 6.72 2.14
C TYR A 12 -6.69 7.47 3.26
N ASN A 13 -5.59 8.13 2.91
CA ASN A 13 -4.91 9.10 3.76
C ASN A 13 -4.75 10.44 3.04
N ILE A 14 -5.21 11.53 3.66
CA ILE A 14 -5.08 12.89 3.12
C ILE A 14 -3.89 13.53 3.82
N VAL A 15 -2.85 13.82 3.04
CA VAL A 15 -1.60 14.40 3.54
C VAL A 15 -1.37 15.73 2.83
N GLN A 16 -0.95 16.75 3.58
CA GLN A 16 -0.56 18.02 3.00
C GLN A 16 0.88 17.92 2.49
N GLY A 17 1.09 18.16 1.19
CA GLY A 17 2.40 18.10 0.55
C GLY A 17 2.78 16.70 0.03
N PRO A 18 4.04 16.51 -0.41
CA PRO A 18 4.54 15.22 -0.88
C PRO A 18 4.62 14.21 0.27
N ILE A 19 4.47 12.93 -0.06
CA ILE A 19 4.59 11.82 0.88
C ILE A 19 6.01 11.25 0.78
N ASP A 20 6.65 11.01 1.92
CA ASP A 20 7.94 10.34 1.99
C ASP A 20 7.82 8.82 2.21
N MET A 21 8.95 8.11 2.20
CA MET A 21 9.00 6.66 2.36
C MET A 21 8.45 6.19 3.71
N GLU A 22 8.72 6.91 4.80
CA GLU A 22 8.28 6.49 6.14
C GLU A 22 6.76 6.62 6.27
N GLN A 23 6.21 7.74 5.81
CA GLN A 23 4.76 7.98 5.76
C GLN A 23 4.06 6.94 4.87
N PHE A 24 4.64 6.62 3.72
CA PHE A 24 4.10 5.59 2.83
C PHE A 24 4.13 4.19 3.47
N LEU A 25 5.26 3.79 4.06
CA LEU A 25 5.40 2.50 4.72
C LEU A 25 4.42 2.34 5.89
N LYS A 26 4.24 3.40 6.68
CA LYS A 26 3.23 3.42 7.76
C LYS A 26 1.84 3.18 7.19
N PHE A 27 1.46 3.93 6.15
CA PHE A 27 0.15 3.76 5.51
C PHE A 27 -0.02 2.34 4.97
N LEU A 28 0.99 1.80 4.27
CA LEU A 28 0.95 0.46 3.70
C LEU A 28 0.76 -0.61 4.78
N LYS A 29 1.43 -0.47 5.94
CA LYS A 29 1.28 -1.40 7.07
C LYS A 29 -0.15 -1.43 7.60
N GLU A 30 -0.82 -0.28 7.63
CA GLU A 30 -2.24 -0.18 7.99
C GLU A 30 -3.16 -0.84 6.95
N GLN A 31 -2.68 -1.05 5.71
CA GLN A 31 -3.44 -1.72 4.64
C GLN A 31 -3.31 -3.25 4.66
N MET A 32 -2.24 -3.80 5.23
CA MET A 32 -1.98 -5.25 5.20
C MET A 32 -3.14 -6.11 5.72
N PRO A 33 -3.89 -5.73 6.78
CA PRO A 33 -5.06 -6.48 7.23
C PRO A 33 -6.20 -6.62 6.21
N PHE A 34 -6.21 -5.80 5.15
CA PHE A 34 -7.21 -5.86 4.07
C PHE A 34 -6.76 -6.69 2.87
N THR A 35 -5.54 -7.25 2.93
CA THR A 35 -4.99 -8.16 1.92
C THR A 35 -5.11 -9.61 2.37
N ASN A 36 -4.99 -10.55 1.43
CA ASN A 36 -4.94 -11.98 1.73
C ASN A 36 -3.74 -12.63 1.03
N PRO A 37 -3.27 -13.79 1.48
CA PRO A 37 -2.30 -14.57 0.73
C PRO A 37 -2.82 -14.92 -0.67
N TYR A 38 -1.93 -14.91 -1.67
CA TYR A 38 -2.26 -15.32 -3.04
C TYR A 38 -2.61 -16.82 -3.08
N PRO A 39 -3.67 -17.24 -3.84
CA PRO A 39 -4.47 -16.49 -4.81
C PRO A 39 -5.81 -15.92 -4.27
N GLY A 40 -5.90 -15.62 -2.97
CA GLY A 40 -7.13 -15.10 -2.37
C GLY A 40 -7.57 -13.72 -2.91
N PRO A 41 -8.79 -13.27 -2.59
CA PRO A 41 -9.22 -11.91 -2.91
C PRO A 41 -8.26 -10.86 -2.32
N HIS A 42 -7.99 -9.78 -3.06
CA HIS A 42 -7.07 -8.71 -2.62
C HIS A 42 -5.65 -9.20 -2.27
N SER A 43 -5.16 -10.23 -2.96
CA SER A 43 -3.83 -10.80 -2.73
C SER A 43 -2.69 -10.22 -3.58
N ILE A 44 -3.02 -9.30 -4.47
CA ILE A 44 -2.05 -8.65 -5.35
C ILE A 44 -2.07 -7.16 -5.07
N LEU A 45 -0.92 -6.63 -4.64
CA LEU A 45 -0.70 -5.20 -4.50
C LEU A 45 -0.16 -4.63 -5.81
N ILE A 46 -0.79 -3.57 -6.32
CA ILE A 46 -0.36 -2.86 -7.53
C ILE A 46 -0.06 -1.42 -7.13
N MET A 47 1.14 -0.96 -7.45
CA MET A 47 1.63 0.38 -7.16
C MET A 47 2.30 0.95 -8.41
N ASP A 48 2.39 2.28 -8.53
CA ASP A 48 3.21 2.89 -9.57
C ASP A 48 4.70 2.70 -9.27
N ASN A 49 5.55 3.08 -10.22
CA ASN A 49 7.00 2.92 -10.11
C ASN A 49 7.69 4.07 -9.35
N CYS A 50 7.02 4.75 -8.42
CA CYS A 50 7.59 5.86 -7.66
C CYS A 50 8.81 5.42 -6.82
N CYS A 51 9.83 6.28 -6.70
CA CYS A 51 11.08 5.97 -6.00
C CYS A 51 10.89 5.53 -4.54
N ILE A 52 9.87 6.05 -3.85
CA ILE A 52 9.57 5.69 -2.46
C ILE A 52 8.98 4.28 -2.31
N HIS A 53 8.56 3.62 -3.39
CA HIS A 53 8.04 2.25 -3.38
C HIS A 53 9.13 1.17 -3.45
N HIS A 54 10.38 1.54 -3.74
CA HIS A 54 11.52 0.62 -3.92
C HIS A 54 12.31 0.32 -2.63
N GLY A 55 11.78 0.70 -1.46
CA GLY A 55 12.48 0.48 -0.19
C GLY A 55 12.39 -0.98 0.28
N GLU A 56 13.46 -1.51 0.89
CA GLU A 56 13.47 -2.86 1.49
C GLU A 56 12.33 -3.06 2.51
N GLY A 57 11.92 -2.00 3.22
CA GLY A 57 10.80 -2.05 4.15
C GLY A 57 9.46 -2.42 3.48
N ILE A 58 9.28 -2.10 2.20
CA ILE A 58 8.09 -2.49 1.43
C ILE A 58 8.11 -3.97 1.12
N CYS A 59 9.27 -4.49 0.68
CA CYS A 59 9.44 -5.92 0.38
C CYS A 59 9.15 -6.78 1.61
N HIS A 60 9.80 -6.47 2.74
CA HIS A 60 9.60 -7.20 4.00
C HIS A 60 8.18 -7.13 4.57
N LEU A 61 7.38 -6.14 4.15
CA LEU A 61 6.01 -6.00 4.61
C LEU A 61 5.02 -6.82 3.77
N VAL A 62 5.34 -7.05 2.50
CA VAL A 62 4.45 -7.70 1.52
C VAL A 62 4.77 -9.18 1.33
N GLU A 63 6.05 -9.58 1.49
CA GLU A 63 6.51 -10.98 1.45
C GLU A 63 6.36 -11.70 2.81
#